data_AF-A0A416ZCT0-F1
#
_entry.id   AF-A0A416ZCT0-F1
#
_cell.length_a   1.000
_cell.length_b   1.000
_cell.length_c   1.000
_cell.angle_alpha   90.00
_cell.angle_beta   90.00
_cell.angle_gamma   90.00
#
_symmetry.space_group_name_H-M   'P 1'
#
loop_
_entity.id
_entity.type
_entity.pdbx_description
1 polymer ?
#
loop_
_entity_poly.entity_id
_entity_poly.type
_entity_poly.pdbx_seq_one_letter_code
_entity_poly.pdbx_strand_id
1 'polypeptide(L)'
;MQLGVEFADLTAVSIPVELASYVPKNIVKKFCVVPVKLVKDTLYLAMSDPLDFIAQAEVKVASRKRVIPMIATRRTTEHDISLLYGSEGTAGVIEEMKREAGSSTPDIVPVQVSQEAMDSGDSAPTIRFVSSLIERAYSERASDIHLEPQDGEMVVRMRIDGLLRRVLTVPSELQSTVISRLKIMGGMNIAEYIAASLTLRGWSSRRSVWS
;
A
#
# COMPACT_ATOMS: atom_id res chain seq x y z
N MET A 1 -7.17 24.95 31.44
CA MET A 1 -6.29 23.79 31.26
C MET A 1 -5.75 23.82 29.85
N GLN A 2 -4.47 24.17 29.69
CA GLN A 2 -3.78 24.11 28.41
C GLN A 2 -3.44 22.63 28.20
N LEU A 3 -4.17 21.95 27.31
CA LEU A 3 -3.87 20.56 26.93
C LEU A 3 -2.45 20.56 26.36
N GLY A 4 -1.47 20.04 27.13
CA GLY A 4 -0.06 19.96 26.77
C GLY A 4 0.22 18.97 25.65
N VAL A 5 -0.51 19.09 24.55
CA VAL A 5 -0.42 18.23 23.37
C VAL A 5 0.57 18.88 22.42
N GLU A 6 1.71 18.22 22.21
CA GLU A 6 2.68 18.64 21.21
C GLU A 6 2.04 18.49 19.81
N PHE A 7 2.16 19.54 19.00
CA PHE A 7 1.78 19.48 17.60
C PHE A 7 2.81 18.63 16.86
N ALA A 8 2.39 17.52 16.25
CA ALA A 8 3.28 16.74 15.40
C ALA A 8 3.26 17.33 14.00
N ASP A 9 4.32 18.03 13.65
CA ASP A 9 4.61 18.32 12.25
C ASP A 9 5.11 17.03 11.56
N LEU A 10 4.16 16.22 11.11
CA LEU A 10 4.45 14.96 10.39
C LEU A 10 5.11 15.19 9.04
N THR A 11 5.05 16.41 8.51
CA THR A 11 5.63 16.78 7.22
C THR A 11 7.17 16.79 7.23
N ALA A 12 7.81 16.78 8.41
CA ALA A 12 9.26 16.81 8.58
C ALA A 12 9.85 15.54 9.23
N VAL A 13 9.03 14.53 9.55
CA VAL A 13 9.47 13.37 10.34
C VAL A 13 9.37 12.10 9.51
N SER A 14 10.51 11.43 9.29
CA SER A 14 10.54 10.09 8.73
C SER A 14 10.08 9.08 9.78
N ILE A 15 8.95 8.42 9.55
CA ILE A 15 8.38 7.43 10.45
C ILE A 15 9.10 6.09 10.23
N PRO A 16 9.74 5.50 11.25
CA PRO A 16 10.40 4.20 11.12
C PRO A 16 9.40 3.08 10.79
N VAL A 17 9.73 2.25 9.79
CA VAL A 17 8.86 1.15 9.33
C VAL A 17 8.56 0.13 10.44
N GLU A 18 9.50 -0.06 11.35
CA GLU A 18 9.39 -0.94 12.52
C GLU A 18 8.18 -0.62 13.40
N LEU A 19 7.68 0.62 13.37
CA LEU A 19 6.53 1.05 14.16
C LEU A 19 5.22 0.40 13.74
N ALA A 20 5.13 -0.09 12.49
CA ALA A 20 3.96 -0.81 11.99
C ALA A 20 3.64 -2.07 12.83
N SER A 21 4.68 -2.71 13.38
CA SER A 21 4.53 -3.92 14.20
C SER A 21 3.81 -3.70 15.54
N TYR A 22 3.75 -2.45 16.04
CA TYR A 22 3.14 -2.15 17.34
C TYR A 22 1.64 -1.87 17.27
N VAL A 23 1.12 -1.48 16.10
CA VAL A 23 -0.30 -1.11 15.96
C VAL A 23 -0.89 -1.81 14.74
N PRO A 24 -1.78 -2.81 14.94
CA PRO A 24 -2.42 -3.53 13.84
C PRO A 24 -3.13 -2.62 12.83
N LYS A 25 -3.01 -2.95 11.54
CA LYS A 25 -3.55 -2.17 10.41
C LYS A 25 -5.06 -1.86 10.52
N ASN A 26 -5.84 -2.76 11.10
CA ASN A 26 -7.27 -2.54 11.31
C ASN A 26 -7.54 -1.42 12.32
N ILE A 27 -6.71 -1.27 13.36
CA ILE A 27 -6.85 -0.22 14.38
C ILE A 27 -6.47 1.14 13.79
N VAL A 28 -5.30 1.25 13.15
CA VAL A 28 -4.86 2.51 12.51
C VAL A 28 -5.86 2.98 11.45
N LYS A 29 -6.43 2.08 10.64
CA LYS A 29 -7.48 2.44 9.65
C LYS A 29 -8.80 2.83 10.30
N LYS A 30 -9.27 2.07 11.29
CA LYS A 30 -10.56 2.31 11.95
C LYS A 30 -10.61 3.67 12.65
N PHE A 31 -9.52 4.03 13.32
CA PHE A 31 -9.45 5.25 14.12
C PHE A 31 -8.71 6.40 13.46
N CYS A 32 -8.16 6.20 12.25
CA CYS A 32 -7.35 7.19 11.54
C CYS A 32 -6.23 7.76 12.44
N VAL A 33 -5.37 6.85 12.91
CA VAL A 33 -4.22 7.16 13.77
C VAL A 33 -2.95 6.57 13.16
N VAL A 34 -1.78 7.11 13.49
CA VAL A 34 -0.49 6.58 12.99
C VAL A 34 0.60 6.69 14.05
N PRO A 35 1.37 5.61 14.33
CA PRO A 35 2.50 5.70 15.25
C PRO A 35 3.64 6.50 14.59
N VAL A 36 4.25 7.41 15.34
CA VAL A 36 5.24 8.36 14.80
C VAL A 36 6.65 8.09 15.33
N LYS A 37 6.77 7.85 16.64
CA LYS A 37 8.03 7.52 17.29
C LYS A 37 7.79 6.70 18.56
N LEU A 38 8.79 5.90 18.92
CA LEU A 38 8.84 5.18 20.19
C LEU A 38 10.02 5.71 21.01
N VAL A 39 9.76 6.20 22.21
CA VAL A 39 10.80 6.63 23.16
C VAL A 39 10.65 5.81 24.44
N LYS A 40 11.62 4.93 24.70
CA LYS A 40 11.56 3.93 25.78
C LYS A 40 10.31 3.06 25.64
N ASP A 41 9.29 3.30 26.47
CA ASP A 41 8.03 2.56 26.49
C ASP A 41 6.82 3.44 26.14
N THR A 42 7.10 4.62 25.56
CA THR A 42 6.08 5.60 25.18
C THR A 42 5.99 5.69 23.66
N LEU A 43 4.85 5.27 23.11
CA LEU A 43 4.47 5.39 21.72
C LEU A 43 3.77 6.73 21.50
N TYR A 44 4.36 7.57 20.65
CA TYR A 44 3.75 8.82 20.22
C TYR A 44 2.86 8.56 19.01
N LEU A 45 1.59 8.94 19.12
CA LEU A 45 0.53 8.59 18.18
C LEU A 45 -0.04 9.85 17.56
N ALA A 46 0.11 10.01 16.25
CA ALA A 46 -0.55 11.10 15.54
C ALA A 46 -2.03 10.78 15.32
N MET A 47 -2.88 11.77 15.60
CA MET A 47 -4.33 11.67 15.56
C MET A 47 -4.95 12.95 15.00
N SER A 48 -6.04 12.82 14.25
CA SER A 48 -6.85 13.97 13.83
C SER A 48 -7.65 14.58 14.99
N ASP A 49 -8.01 13.75 15.97
CA ASP A 49 -8.68 14.16 17.19
C ASP A 49 -7.99 13.54 18.43
N PRO A 50 -7.17 14.31 19.18
CA PRO A 50 -6.52 13.83 20.39
C PRO A 50 -7.50 13.62 21.57
N LEU A 51 -8.79 13.96 21.41
CA LEU A 51 -9.83 13.70 22.40
C LEU A 51 -10.56 12.37 22.16
N ASP A 52 -10.20 11.62 21.10
CA ASP A 52 -10.68 10.25 20.92
C ASP A 52 -9.96 9.30 21.89
N PHE A 53 -10.48 9.23 23.11
CA PHE A 53 -9.95 8.37 24.18
C PHE A 53 -10.14 6.87 23.87
N ILE A 54 -11.11 6.52 23.02
CA ILE A 54 -11.35 5.12 22.61
C ILE A 54 -10.20 4.66 21.72
N ALA A 55 -9.84 5.46 20.71
CA ALA A 55 -8.69 5.19 19.86
C ALA A 55 -7.39 5.04 20.66
N GLN A 56 -7.15 5.93 21.62
CA GLN A 56 -5.97 5.86 22.48
C GLN A 56 -5.92 4.58 23.33
N ALA A 57 -7.07 4.17 23.88
CA ALA A 57 -7.17 2.95 24.69
C ALA A 57 -6.93 1.69 23.84
N GLU A 58 -7.53 1.60 22.66
CA GLU A 58 -7.34 0.48 21.71
C GLU A 58 -5.88 0.34 21.29
N VAL A 59 -5.24 1.46 20.90
CA VAL A 59 -3.82 1.46 20.54
C VAL A 59 -2.94 1.07 21.73
N LYS A 60 -3.26 1.55 22.94
CA LYS A 60 -2.54 1.18 24.17
C LYS A 60 -2.62 -0.32 24.45
N VAL A 61 -3.79 -0.92 24.30
CA VAL A 61 -3.99 -2.37 24.49
C VAL A 61 -3.21 -3.17 23.45
N ALA A 62 -3.32 -2.79 22.17
CA ALA A 62 -2.67 -3.49 21.09
C ALA A 62 -1.13 -3.41 21.16
N SER A 63 -0.60 -2.21 21.39
CA SER A 63 0.86 -1.98 21.43
C SER A 63 1.50 -2.38 22.76
N ARG A 64 0.72 -2.50 23.83
CA ARG A 64 1.20 -2.63 25.22
C ARG A 64 2.18 -1.53 25.63
N LYS A 65 2.07 -0.34 25.02
CA LYS A 65 2.90 0.85 25.30
C LYS A 65 2.08 1.95 25.95
N ARG A 66 2.76 2.90 26.61
CA ARG A 66 2.11 4.17 26.98
C ARG A 66 1.88 4.99 25.71
N VAL A 67 0.67 5.51 25.52
CA VAL A 67 0.33 6.30 24.33
C VAL A 67 0.33 7.78 24.70
N ILE A 68 1.03 8.60 23.93
CA ILE A 68 0.93 10.06 23.97
C ILE A 68 0.35 10.53 22.63
N PRO A 69 -0.85 11.15 22.61
CA PRO A 69 -1.42 11.68 21.39
C PRO A 69 -0.66 12.92 20.93
N MET A 70 -0.53 13.07 19.62
CA MET A 70 -0.06 14.28 18.96
C MET A 70 -1.08 14.70 17.91
N ILE A 71 -1.31 16.00 17.79
CA ILE A 71 -2.26 16.53 16.81
C ILE A 71 -1.61 16.46 15.43
N ALA A 72 -2.33 15.88 14.47
CA ALA A 72 -2.00 15.87 13.06
C ALA A 72 -3.26 16.15 12.23
N THR A 73 -3.10 16.57 10.98
CA THR A 73 -4.26 16.70 10.09
C THR A 73 -4.72 15.32 9.65
N ARG A 74 -6.03 15.14 9.45
CA ARG A 74 -6.57 13.88 8.90
C ARG A 74 -5.88 13.46 7.61
N ARG A 75 -5.62 14.42 6.71
CA ARG A 75 -4.96 14.18 5.42
C ARG A 75 -3.54 13.64 5.59
N THR A 76 -2.74 14.21 6.51
CA THR A 76 -1.38 13.72 6.78
C THR A 76 -1.41 12.34 7.42
N THR A 77 -2.33 12.10 8.35
CA THR A 77 -2.48 10.79 9.00
C THR A 77 -2.88 9.70 8.00
N GLU A 78 -3.84 9.96 7.12
CA GLU A 78 -4.27 9.01 6.07
C GLU A 78 -3.12 8.68 5.10
N HIS A 79 -2.34 9.71 4.73
CA HIS A 79 -1.16 9.55 3.88
C HIS A 79 -0.11 8.65 4.55
N ASP A 80 0.24 8.92 5.79
CA ASP A 80 1.25 8.15 6.53
C ASP A 80 0.79 6.71 6.83
N ILE A 81 -0.51 6.50 7.06
CA ILE A 81 -1.09 5.14 7.14
C ILE A 81 -0.86 4.38 5.83
N SER A 82 -1.09 5.04 4.68
CA SER A 82 -0.88 4.45 3.35
C SER A 82 0.60 4.09 3.14
N LEU A 83 1.53 4.95 3.55
CA LEU A 83 2.97 4.70 3.43
C LEU A 83 3.45 3.57 4.37
N LEU A 84 3.14 3.68 5.66
CA LEU A 84 3.65 2.80 6.71
C LEU A 84 3.04 1.39 6.64
N TYR A 85 1.74 1.30 6.38
CA TYR A 85 1.01 0.02 6.32
C TYR A 85 0.68 -0.43 4.89
N GLY A 86 1.12 0.33 3.88
CA GLY A 86 1.03 -0.05 2.48
C GLY A 86 1.91 -1.25 2.15
N SER A 87 3.11 -1.32 2.74
CA SER A 87 4.11 -2.37 2.50
C SER A 87 3.76 -3.72 3.12
N GLU A 88 3.27 -3.76 4.37
CA GLU A 88 2.82 -5.00 5.04
C GLU A 88 1.56 -5.59 4.38
N GLY A 89 0.67 -4.73 3.87
CA GLY A 89 -0.48 -5.16 3.08
C GLY A 89 -0.07 -5.89 1.81
N THR A 90 0.99 -5.41 1.14
CA THR A 90 1.49 -6.06 -0.07
C THR A 90 2.13 -7.42 0.22
N ALA A 91 2.89 -7.55 1.31
CA ALA A 91 3.48 -8.83 1.71
C ALA A 91 2.40 -9.88 2.07
N GLY A 92 1.38 -9.48 2.84
CA GLY A 92 0.25 -10.36 3.17
C GLY A 92 -0.56 -10.79 1.95
N VAL A 93 -0.76 -9.89 0.98
CA VAL A 93 -1.44 -10.22 -0.29
C VAL A 93 -0.59 -11.13 -1.17
N ILE A 94 0.75 -10.96 -1.19
CA ILE A 94 1.64 -11.89 -1.91
C ILE A 94 1.53 -13.30 -1.33
N GLU A 95 1.49 -13.46 -0.01
CA GLU A 95 1.32 -14.77 0.63
C GLU A 95 -0.04 -15.39 0.34
N GLU A 96 -1.09 -14.57 0.23
CA GLU A 96 -2.43 -15.03 -0.20
C GLU A 96 -2.45 -15.48 -1.66
N MET A 97 -1.82 -14.70 -2.55
CA MET A 97 -1.64 -15.07 -3.96
C MET A 97 -0.84 -16.37 -4.11
N LYS A 98 0.17 -16.61 -3.28
CA LYS A 98 0.92 -17.89 -3.25
C LYS A 98 0.03 -19.06 -2.85
N ARG A 99 -0.84 -18.90 -1.83
CA ARG A 99 -1.77 -19.96 -1.40
C ARG A 99 -2.75 -20.33 -2.51
N GLU A 100 -3.28 -19.35 -3.24
CA GLU A 100 -4.17 -19.59 -4.38
C GLU A 100 -3.44 -20.24 -5.57
N ALA A 101 -2.21 -19.81 -5.84
CA ALA A 101 -1.37 -20.38 -6.89
C ALA A 101 -0.96 -21.84 -6.57
N GLY A 102 -0.66 -22.16 -5.30
CA GLY A 102 -0.31 -23.51 -4.87
C GLY A 102 -1.49 -24.49 -4.82
N SER A 103 -2.74 -24.00 -4.84
CA SER A 103 -3.96 -24.82 -4.85
C SER A 103 -4.51 -25.07 -6.27
N SER A 104 -3.96 -24.41 -7.28
CA SER A 104 -4.43 -24.51 -8.66
C SER A 104 -3.30 -25.07 -9.53
N THR A 105 -3.53 -26.22 -10.14
CA THR A 105 -2.70 -26.65 -11.28
C THR A 105 -2.66 -25.52 -12.32
N PRO A 106 -1.53 -25.32 -13.03
CA PRO A 106 -1.38 -24.23 -13.97
C PRO A 106 -2.12 -24.54 -15.28
N ASP A 107 -3.44 -24.63 -15.22
CA ASP A 107 -4.27 -24.51 -16.41
C ASP A 107 -4.58 -23.04 -16.59
N ILE A 108 -3.85 -22.44 -17.53
CA ILE A 108 -4.17 -21.15 -18.13
C ILE A 108 -5.45 -21.35 -18.95
N VAL A 109 -6.59 -21.49 -18.27
CA VAL A 109 -7.88 -21.29 -18.90
C VAL A 109 -8.09 -19.77 -19.01
N PRO A 110 -8.32 -19.22 -20.20
CA PRO A 110 -8.74 -17.85 -20.35
C PRO A 110 -10.18 -17.80 -19.82
N VAL A 111 -10.32 -17.61 -18.50
CA VAL A 111 -11.57 -17.16 -17.94
C VAL A 111 -11.80 -15.82 -18.60
N GLN A 112 -12.80 -15.76 -19.48
CA GLN A 112 -13.38 -14.52 -19.94
C GLN A 112 -13.88 -13.82 -18.69
N VAL A 113 -13.01 -13.01 -18.06
CA VAL A 113 -13.39 -12.15 -16.96
C VAL A 113 -14.22 -11.06 -17.62
N SER A 114 -15.53 -11.29 -17.64
CA SER A 114 -16.53 -10.27 -17.96
C SER A 114 -16.14 -8.99 -17.24
N GLN A 115 -16.20 -7.87 -17.94
CA GLN A 115 -15.96 -6.51 -17.42
C GLN A 115 -16.76 -6.17 -16.15
N GLU A 116 -17.75 -7.00 -15.81
CA GLU A 116 -18.67 -6.91 -14.69
C GLU A 116 -18.03 -7.29 -13.33
N ALA A 117 -16.89 -7.99 -13.30
CA ALA A 117 -16.20 -8.35 -12.05
C ALA A 117 -15.35 -7.21 -11.44
N MET A 118 -15.48 -5.98 -11.95
CA MET A 118 -14.78 -4.80 -11.42
C MET A 118 -15.45 -4.21 -10.17
N ASP A 119 -16.67 -4.63 -9.82
CA ASP A 119 -17.50 -3.95 -8.81
C ASP A 119 -17.97 -4.84 -7.64
N SER A 120 -17.59 -6.13 -7.63
CA SER A 120 -17.85 -7.00 -6.48
C SER A 120 -16.75 -6.83 -5.44
N GLY A 121 -17.15 -6.47 -4.21
CA GLY A 121 -16.30 -6.25 -3.03
C GLY A 121 -15.53 -7.49 -2.52
N ASP A 122 -15.33 -8.49 -3.38
CA ASP A 122 -14.55 -9.70 -3.19
C ASP A 122 -13.44 -9.78 -4.26
N SER A 123 -12.70 -8.67 -4.41
CA SER A 123 -11.70 -8.55 -5.47
C SER A 123 -10.57 -9.57 -5.25
N ALA A 124 -10.28 -10.40 -6.26
CA ALA A 124 -9.20 -11.38 -6.24
C ALA A 124 -7.87 -10.79 -5.73
N PRO A 125 -7.04 -11.52 -4.97
CA PRO A 125 -5.82 -11.00 -4.34
C PRO A 125 -4.88 -10.24 -5.29
N THR A 126 -4.75 -10.70 -6.54
CA THR A 126 -3.98 -10.00 -7.59
C THR A 126 -4.51 -8.60 -7.89
N ILE A 127 -5.83 -8.41 -7.90
CA ILE A 127 -6.44 -7.09 -8.14
C ILE A 127 -6.06 -6.16 -6.99
N ARG A 128 -6.20 -6.61 -5.74
CA ARG A 128 -5.83 -5.84 -4.55
C ARG A 128 -4.33 -5.52 -4.52
N PHE A 129 -3.50 -6.47 -4.94
CA PHE A 129 -2.05 -6.27 -5.06
C PHE A 129 -1.72 -5.13 -6.03
N VAL A 130 -2.25 -5.19 -7.26
CA VAL A 130 -1.99 -4.17 -8.29
C VAL A 130 -2.55 -2.81 -7.87
N SER A 131 -3.76 -2.76 -7.30
CA SER A 131 -4.33 -1.52 -6.76
C SER A 131 -3.47 -0.92 -5.64
N SER A 132 -2.98 -1.74 -4.71
CA SER A 132 -2.10 -1.27 -3.62
C SER A 132 -0.76 -0.74 -4.14
N LEU A 133 -0.23 -1.34 -5.20
CA LEU A 133 1.01 -0.91 -5.85
C LEU A 133 0.85 0.44 -6.56
N ILE A 134 -0.31 0.65 -7.19
CA ILE A 134 -0.71 1.94 -7.76
C ILE A 134 -0.92 2.99 -6.65
N GLU A 135 -1.70 2.68 -5.63
CA GLU A 135 -1.93 3.61 -4.50
C GLU A 135 -0.61 4.02 -3.83
N ARG A 136 0.30 3.07 -3.62
CA ARG A 136 1.61 3.35 -3.04
C ARG A 136 2.43 4.30 -3.90
N ALA A 137 2.53 4.03 -5.20
CA ALA A 137 3.25 4.93 -6.08
C ALA A 137 2.62 6.33 -6.09
N TYR A 138 1.29 6.44 -5.97
CA TYR A 138 0.61 7.73 -5.95
C TYR A 138 0.94 8.50 -4.66
N SER A 139 0.88 7.83 -3.52
CA SER A 139 1.30 8.37 -2.23
C SER A 139 2.77 8.83 -2.28
N GLU A 140 3.66 7.99 -2.78
CA GLU A 140 5.11 8.28 -2.90
C GLU A 140 5.43 9.31 -4.01
N ARG A 141 4.41 9.85 -4.70
CA ARG A 141 4.56 10.77 -5.84
C ARG A 141 5.52 10.24 -6.91
N ALA A 142 5.50 8.92 -7.12
CA ALA A 142 6.32 8.29 -8.14
C ALA A 142 5.85 8.68 -9.53
N SER A 143 6.78 9.02 -10.43
CA SER A 143 6.46 9.35 -11.82
C SER A 143 6.25 8.12 -12.69
N ASP A 144 6.95 7.03 -12.34
CA ASP A 144 6.96 5.78 -13.08
C ASP A 144 6.96 4.59 -12.11
N ILE A 145 6.23 3.54 -12.49
CA ILE A 145 6.33 2.22 -11.86
C ILE A 145 6.92 1.26 -12.88
N HIS A 146 8.05 0.66 -12.53
CA HIS A 146 8.76 -0.32 -13.34
C HIS A 146 8.51 -1.72 -12.76
N LEU A 147 7.98 -2.61 -13.58
CA LEU A 147 7.86 -4.04 -13.29
C LEU A 147 8.83 -4.78 -14.20
N GLU A 148 9.83 -5.42 -13.61
CA GLU A 148 10.94 -6.06 -14.32
C GLU A 148 10.95 -7.55 -13.99
N PRO A 149 10.31 -8.39 -14.82
CA PRO A 149 10.41 -9.83 -14.69
C PRO A 149 11.86 -10.26 -14.91
N GLN A 150 12.41 -11.01 -13.96
CA GLN A 150 13.74 -11.63 -14.04
C GLN A 150 13.62 -13.13 -13.77
N ASP A 151 14.70 -13.86 -14.04
CA ASP A 151 14.80 -15.28 -13.72
C ASP A 151 14.79 -15.46 -12.18
N GLY A 152 13.65 -15.90 -11.64
CA GLY A 152 13.44 -16.19 -10.21
C GLY A 152 12.52 -15.23 -9.45
N GLU A 153 12.50 -13.94 -9.81
CA GLU A 153 11.60 -12.95 -9.23
C GLU A 153 11.35 -11.78 -10.17
N MET A 154 10.22 -11.09 -10.00
CA MET A 154 9.96 -9.82 -10.66
C MET A 154 10.30 -8.69 -9.69
N VAL A 155 11.19 -7.80 -10.12
CA VAL A 155 11.61 -6.64 -9.34
C VAL A 155 10.66 -5.48 -9.66
N VAL A 156 10.08 -4.88 -8.62
CA VAL A 156 9.27 -3.67 -8.75
C VAL A 156 10.10 -2.47 -8.30
N ARG A 157 10.28 -1.51 -9.19
CA ARG A 157 10.96 -0.24 -8.92
C ARG A 157 10.02 0.94 -9.16
N MET A 158 10.23 2.03 -8.44
CA MET A 158 9.49 3.28 -8.63
C MET A 158 10.48 4.42 -8.81
N ARG A 159 10.15 5.36 -9.71
CA ARG A 159 10.91 6.61 -9.85
C ARG A 159 10.32 7.66 -8.92
N ILE A 160 10.99 7.92 -7.80
CA ILE A 160 10.58 8.89 -6.78
C ILE A 160 11.61 10.01 -6.75
N ASP A 161 11.16 11.25 -6.94
CA ASP A 161 12.02 12.45 -7.07
C ASP A 161 13.16 12.27 -8.09
N GLY A 162 12.86 11.61 -9.21
CA GLY A 162 13.81 11.32 -10.28
C GLY A 162 14.70 10.10 -10.05
N LEU A 163 14.78 9.59 -8.81
CA LEU A 163 15.61 8.44 -8.44
C LEU A 163 14.82 7.13 -8.55
N LEU A 164 15.43 6.13 -9.19
CA LEU A 164 14.86 4.80 -9.30
C LEU A 164 15.13 4.00 -8.02
N ARG A 165 14.09 3.56 -7.31
CA ARG A 165 14.19 2.83 -6.05
C ARG A 165 13.52 1.46 -6.16
N ARG A 166 14.16 0.40 -5.66
CA ARG A 166 13.53 -0.92 -5.52
C ARG A 166 12.57 -0.89 -4.35
N VAL A 167 11.31 -1.23 -4.60
CA VAL A 167 10.22 -1.11 -3.62
C VAL A 167 9.81 -2.46 -3.05
N LEU A 168 9.74 -3.48 -3.90
CA LEU A 168 9.45 -4.86 -3.52
C LEU A 168 9.87 -5.84 -4.62
N THR A 169 9.80 -7.13 -4.33
CA THR A 169 9.92 -8.19 -5.32
C THR A 169 8.68 -9.09 -5.26
N VAL A 170 8.37 -9.71 -6.41
CA VAL A 170 7.25 -10.63 -6.59
C VAL A 170 7.83 -11.99 -7.01
N PRO A 171 7.47 -13.10 -6.33
CA PRO A 171 7.92 -14.44 -6.71
C PRO A 171 7.66 -14.78 -8.18
N SER A 172 8.53 -15.58 -8.80
CA SER A 172 8.41 -16.03 -10.20
C SER A 172 7.04 -16.62 -10.53
N GLU A 173 6.50 -17.43 -9.62
CA GLU A 173 5.20 -18.10 -9.73
C GLU A 173 4.03 -17.15 -9.93
N LEU A 174 4.16 -15.89 -9.49
CA LEU A 174 3.10 -14.89 -9.53
C LEU A 174 3.27 -13.86 -10.67
N GLN A 175 4.37 -13.91 -11.42
CA GLN A 175 4.69 -12.92 -12.45
C GLN A 175 3.62 -12.85 -13.54
N SER A 176 3.23 -14.01 -14.08
CA SER A 176 2.25 -14.12 -15.17
C SER A 176 0.89 -13.54 -14.76
N THR A 177 0.47 -13.82 -13.52
CA THR A 177 -0.78 -13.32 -12.94
C THR A 177 -0.79 -11.80 -12.83
N VAL A 178 0.31 -11.20 -12.35
CA VAL A 178 0.43 -9.73 -12.25
C VAL A 178 0.48 -9.07 -13.64
N ILE A 179 1.26 -9.62 -14.58
CA ILE A 179 1.35 -9.11 -15.95
C ILE A 179 -0.01 -9.15 -16.64
N SER A 180 -0.73 -10.27 -16.51
CA SER A 180 -2.07 -10.43 -17.09
C SER A 180 -3.04 -9.38 -16.56
N ARG A 181 -3.05 -9.14 -15.24
CA ARG A 181 -3.91 -8.11 -14.64
C ARG A 181 -3.59 -6.72 -15.16
N LEU A 182 -2.32 -6.38 -15.29
CA LEU A 182 -1.89 -5.08 -15.83
C LEU A 182 -2.30 -4.91 -17.29
N LYS A 183 -2.21 -5.96 -18.11
CA LYS A 183 -2.69 -5.94 -19.49
C LYS A 183 -4.19 -5.70 -19.57
N ILE A 184 -4.98 -6.39 -18.75
CA ILE A 184 -6.43 -6.19 -18.67
C ILE A 184 -6.74 -4.73 -18.32
N MET A 185 -6.08 -4.17 -17.30
CA MET A 185 -6.29 -2.78 -16.89
C MET A 185 -5.86 -1.77 -17.97
N GLY A 186 -4.83 -2.09 -18.75
CA GLY A 186 -4.34 -1.28 -19.85
C GLY A 186 -5.08 -1.49 -21.19
N GLY A 187 -6.09 -2.37 -21.23
CA GLY A 187 -6.78 -2.72 -22.49
C GLY A 187 -5.88 -3.42 -23.51
N MET A 188 -4.80 -4.08 -23.06
CA MET A 188 -3.81 -4.74 -23.91
C MET A 188 -4.17 -6.21 -24.18
N ASN A 189 -3.62 -6.78 -25.25
CA ASN A 189 -3.83 -8.20 -25.57
C ASN A 189 -3.15 -9.12 -24.55
N ILE A 190 -3.93 -10.01 -23.94
CA ILE A 190 -3.48 -10.94 -22.91
C ILE A 190 -2.61 -12.05 -23.51
N ALA A 191 -2.90 -12.49 -24.74
CA ALA A 191 -2.25 -13.62 -25.41
C ALA A 191 -0.81 -13.33 -25.91
N GLU A 192 -0.42 -12.06 -25.98
CA GLU A 192 0.86 -11.66 -26.55
C GLU A 192 2.01 -11.74 -25.52
N TYR A 193 3.04 -12.54 -25.75
CA TYR A 193 4.19 -12.60 -24.84
C TYR A 193 5.09 -11.37 -25.01
N ILE A 194 5.28 -10.57 -23.96
CA ILE A 194 6.23 -9.45 -23.97
C ILE A 194 7.44 -9.83 -23.12
N ALA A 195 8.63 -9.79 -23.73
CA ALA A 195 9.90 -9.90 -23.04
C ALA A 195 10.37 -8.53 -22.50
N ALA A 196 11.01 -8.58 -21.33
CA ALA A 196 11.96 -7.64 -20.73
C ALA A 196 11.50 -6.60 -19.69
N SER A 197 10.41 -5.83 -19.83
CA SER A 197 9.97 -4.92 -18.76
C SER A 197 8.64 -4.23 -19.06
N LEU A 198 7.82 -3.96 -18.04
CA LEU A 198 6.64 -3.10 -18.13
C LEU A 198 6.89 -1.78 -17.39
N THR A 199 6.60 -0.63 -18.03
CA THR A 199 6.68 0.69 -17.38
C THR A 199 5.32 1.36 -17.44
N LEU A 200 4.74 1.65 -16.28
CA LEU A 200 3.53 2.48 -16.15
C LEU A 200 3.96 3.94 -16.01
N ARG A 201 3.46 4.83 -16.88
CA ARG A 201 3.81 6.26 -16.92
C ARG A 201 2.61 7.16 -16.64
N GLY A 202 2.85 8.24 -15.90
CA GLY A 202 2.00 9.43 -15.90
C GLY A 202 0.83 9.41 -14.92
N TRP A 203 1.02 10.07 -13.77
CA TRP A 203 -0.08 10.65 -13.01
C TRP A 203 0.03 12.16 -13.00
N SER A 204 -0.62 12.79 -13.98
CA SER A 204 -0.97 14.20 -13.87
C SER A 204 -2.47 14.30 -13.66
N SER A 205 -2.89 14.81 -12.49
CA SER A 205 -4.20 15.44 -12.37
C SER A 205 -4.17 16.72 -13.20
N ARG A 206 -4.52 16.62 -14.49
CA ARG A 206 -4.81 17.75 -15.39
C ARG A 206 -5.32 17.23 -16.74
N ARG A 207 -6.64 17.06 -16.85
CA ARG A 207 -7.55 17.91 -17.65
C ARG A 207 -8.82 17.13 -17.99
N SER A 208 -9.91 17.64 -17.45
CA SER A 208 -11.23 17.61 -18.07
C SER A 208 -11.22 18.31 -19.45
N VAL A 209 -12.37 18.20 -20.12
CA VAL A 209 -12.77 18.78 -21.43
C VAL A 209 -12.26 17.90 -22.59
N TRP A 210 -13.08 17.31 -23.46
CA TRP A 210 -14.25 17.80 -24.21
C TRP A 210 -15.26 16.63 -24.45
N SER A 211 -16.57 16.84 -24.26
CA SER A 211 -17.60 17.23 -25.26
C SER A 211 -17.88 16.16 -26.29
#